data_AF-A0A662Y044-F1
#
_entry.id   AF-A0A662Y044-F1
#
_cell.length_a   1.000
_cell.length_b   1.000
_cell.length_c   1.000
_cell.angle_alpha   90.00
_cell.angle_beta   90.00
_cell.angle_gamma   90.00
#
_symmetry.space_group_name_H-M   'P 1'
#
loop_
_entity.id
_entity.type
_entity.pdbx_description
1 polymer ?
#
loop_
_entity_poly.entity_id
_entity_poly.type
_entity_poly.pdbx_seq_one_letter_code
_entity_poly.pdbx_strand_id
1 'polypeptide(L)'
;YIDRFDDRTLYHEVRGKWNSCTLFLRPAPKGKGLTVSDTVACVLDCFGIDDVVSKTHGQRNPFTVIKATFDALSKHETAEEMALKTGHSLVEVSNLVRTRNI
;
A
#
# COMPACT_ATOMS: atom_id res chain seq x y z
N TYR A 1 -5.55 12.35 4.49
CA TYR A 1 -4.86 12.47 3.21
C TYR A 1 -3.79 11.40 3.16
N ILE A 2 -3.67 10.64 2.08
CA ILE A 2 -2.67 9.57 1.94
C ILE A 2 -1.64 10.06 0.92
N ASP A 3 -0.38 10.09 1.33
CA ASP A 3 0.72 10.46 0.44
C ASP A 3 1.00 9.32 -0.56
N ARG A 4 1.19 9.65 -1.84
CA ARG A 4 1.32 8.67 -2.92
C ARG A 4 2.67 8.83 -3.61
N PHE A 5 3.36 7.72 -3.82
CA PHE A 5 4.58 7.70 -4.60
C PHE A 5 4.25 7.83 -6.09
N ASP A 6 4.86 8.83 -6.74
CA ASP A 6 4.66 9.14 -8.18
C ASP A 6 3.17 9.35 -8.52
N ASP A 7 2.42 9.89 -7.55
CA ASP A 7 0.96 10.09 -7.56
C ASP A 7 0.10 8.84 -7.82
N ARG A 8 0.71 7.63 -7.83
CA ARG A 8 0.06 6.40 -8.31
C ARG A 8 0.12 5.19 -7.39
N THR A 9 1.18 5.04 -6.58
CA THR A 9 1.44 3.82 -5.79
C THR A 9 1.84 4.13 -4.35
N LEU A 10 1.90 3.09 -3.51
CA LEU A 10 2.41 3.13 -2.14
C LEU A 10 3.95 3.22 -2.10
N TYR A 11 4.52 3.76 -1.03
CA TYR A 11 5.99 3.83 -0.86
C TYR A 11 6.62 2.50 -0.42
N HIS A 12 5.91 1.73 0.39
CA HIS A 12 6.39 0.45 0.91
C HIS A 12 5.29 -0.60 0.90
N GLU A 13 5.68 -1.86 1.11
CA GLU A 13 4.70 -2.92 1.37
C GLU A 13 4.00 -2.65 2.70
N VAL A 14 2.68 -2.64 2.68
CA VAL A 14 1.85 -2.37 3.86
C VAL A 14 1.05 -3.60 4.21
N ARG A 15 0.96 -3.87 5.51
CA ARG A 15 0.19 -5.00 6.04
C ARG A 15 -0.93 -4.51 6.95
N GLY A 16 -2.15 -4.81 6.56
CA GLY A 16 -3.35 -4.61 7.37
C GLY A 16 -3.83 -5.91 7.99
N LYS A 17 -4.39 -5.84 9.20
CA LYS A 17 -5.02 -6.99 9.86
C LYS A 17 -6.30 -6.56 10.54
N TRP A 18 -7.37 -7.30 10.27
CA TRP A 18 -8.63 -7.17 10.98
C TRP A 18 -9.20 -8.55 11.29
N ASN A 19 -9.43 -8.88 12.57
CA ASN A 19 -9.74 -10.24 13.03
C ASN A 19 -8.76 -11.28 12.44
N SER A 20 -9.28 -12.31 11.79
CA SER A 20 -8.55 -13.39 11.13
C SER A 20 -8.24 -13.09 9.66
N CYS A 21 -8.51 -11.88 9.18
CA CYS A 21 -8.15 -11.42 7.83
C CYS A 21 -6.84 -10.63 7.90
N THR A 22 -5.87 -11.04 7.09
CA THR A 22 -4.63 -10.27 6.86
C THR A 22 -4.57 -9.85 5.40
N LEU A 23 -4.44 -8.56 5.14
CA LEU A 23 -4.27 -7.99 3.82
C LEU A 23 -2.83 -7.52 3.66
N PHE A 24 -2.23 -7.89 2.54
CA PHE A 24 -0.92 -7.41 2.09
C PHE A 24 -1.14 -6.51 0.87
N LEU A 25 -0.61 -5.30 0.92
CA LEU A 25 -0.59 -4.35 -0.19
C LEU A 25 0.87 -4.13 -0.58
N ARG A 26 1.21 -4.46 -1.83
CA ARG A 26 2.53 -4.25 -2.39
C ARG A 26 2.46 -3.20 -3.49
N PRO A 27 3.40 -2.24 -3.52
CA PRO A 27 3.54 -1.34 -4.64
C PRO A 27 3.84 -2.12 -5.92
N ALA A 28 3.38 -1.61 -7.06
CA ALA A 28 3.56 -2.24 -8.36
C ALA A 28 4.36 -1.35 -9.33
N PRO A 29 5.06 -1.96 -10.31
CA PRO A 29 5.70 -1.21 -11.38
C PRO A 29 4.67 -0.44 -12.21
N LYS A 30 5.14 0.57 -12.94
CA LYS A 30 4.28 1.47 -13.73
C LYS A 30 3.47 0.72 -14.78
N GLY A 31 2.16 0.96 -14.80
CA GLY A 31 1.25 0.39 -15.79
C GLY A 31 0.82 -1.04 -15.49
N LYS A 32 1.05 -1.53 -14.27
CA LYS A 32 0.54 -2.84 -13.83
C LYS A 32 -0.96 -2.80 -13.56
N GLY A 33 -1.46 -1.65 -13.11
CA GLY A 33 -2.83 -1.47 -12.66
C GLY A 33 -3.13 -2.16 -11.32
N LEU A 34 -4.40 -2.12 -10.95
CA LEU A 34 -4.90 -2.74 -9.72
C LEU A 34 -5.06 -4.25 -9.86
N THR A 35 -4.09 -5.02 -9.35
CA THR A 35 -4.20 -6.48 -9.23
C THR A 35 -4.64 -6.84 -7.82
N VAL A 36 -5.92 -6.59 -7.52
CA VAL A 36 -6.49 -6.73 -6.17
C VAL A 36 -7.88 -7.37 -6.22
N SER A 37 -8.42 -7.77 -5.07
CA SER A 37 -9.84 -8.19 -5.01
C SER A 37 -10.76 -6.99 -5.21
N ASP A 38 -11.92 -7.18 -5.84
CA ASP A 38 -12.89 -6.12 -6.15
C ASP A 38 -13.17 -5.16 -4.98
N THR A 39 -13.35 -5.70 -3.78
CA THR A 39 -13.63 -4.88 -2.59
C THR A 39 -12.47 -3.93 -2.25
N VAL A 40 -11.23 -4.39 -2.44
CA VAL A 40 -10.02 -3.57 -2.24
C VAL A 40 -9.87 -2.59 -3.41
N ALA A 41 -10.21 -3.00 -4.63
CA ALA A 41 -10.15 -2.14 -5.82
C ALA A 41 -11.02 -0.90 -5.63
N CYS A 42 -12.28 -1.07 -5.22
CA CYS A 42 -13.17 0.07 -4.99
C CYS A 42 -12.63 1.04 -3.93
N VAL A 43 -11.98 0.52 -2.88
CA VAL A 43 -11.41 1.37 -1.83
C VAL A 43 -10.19 2.12 -2.37
N LEU A 44 -9.25 1.42 -3.02
CA LEU A 44 -8.04 2.03 -3.57
C LEU A 44 -8.34 3.05 -4.67
N ASP A 45 -9.34 2.80 -5.50
CA ASP A 45 -9.83 3.71 -6.55
C ASP A 45 -10.38 5.01 -5.93
N CYS A 46 -11.13 4.93 -4.83
CA CYS A 46 -11.57 6.12 -4.09
C CYS A 46 -10.41 6.96 -3.54
N PHE A 47 -9.25 6.35 -3.29
CA PHE A 47 -8.03 7.04 -2.84
C PHE A 47 -7.12 7.48 -3.99
N GLY A 48 -7.47 7.17 -5.24
CA GLY A 48 -6.68 7.48 -6.42
C GLY A 48 -5.34 6.75 -6.44
N ILE A 49 -5.34 5.48 -6.06
CA ILE A 49 -4.17 4.59 -6.15
C ILE A 49 -4.40 3.66 -7.34
N ASP A 50 -3.50 3.68 -8.31
CA ASP A 50 -3.69 3.00 -9.59
C ASP A 50 -2.89 1.70 -9.72
N ASP A 51 -1.70 1.64 -9.09
CA ASP A 51 -0.73 0.56 -9.29
C ASP A 51 -0.43 -0.17 -7.97
N VAL A 52 -1.21 -1.20 -7.64
CA VAL A 52 -1.00 -2.01 -6.43
C VAL A 52 -1.33 -3.48 -6.68
N VAL A 53 -0.52 -4.36 -6.09
CA VAL A 53 -0.81 -5.79 -5.99
C VAL A 53 -1.23 -6.10 -4.56
N SER A 54 -2.34 -6.82 -4.39
CA SER A 54 -2.80 -7.23 -3.06
C SER A 54 -2.88 -8.73 -2.92
N LYS A 55 -2.70 -9.21 -1.69
CA LYS A 55 -2.99 -10.60 -1.31
C LYS A 55 -3.71 -10.65 0.02
N THR A 56 -4.84 -11.34 0.04
CA THR A 56 -5.64 -11.55 1.26
C THR A 56 -5.45 -12.97 1.79
N HIS A 57 -5.11 -13.09 3.06
CA HIS A 57 -4.97 -14.35 3.80
C HIS A 57 -5.99 -14.44 4.94
N GLY A 58 -6.50 -15.65 5.18
CA GLY A 58 -7.50 -15.93 6.20
C GLY A 58 -8.93 -15.68 5.72
N GLN A 59 -9.76 -15.06 6.56
CA GLN A 59 -11.18 -14.82 6.28
C GLN A 59 -11.36 -13.78 5.16
N ARG A 60 -12.23 -14.06 4.19
CA ARG A 60 -12.44 -13.21 2.99
C ARG A 60 -13.85 -12.60 2.92
N ASN A 61 -14.44 -12.25 4.06
CA ASN A 61 -15.70 -11.51 4.07
C ASN A 61 -15.42 -10.05 3.64
N PRO A 62 -16.16 -9.48 2.66
CA PRO A 62 -15.98 -8.10 2.21
C PRO A 62 -15.82 -7.09 3.35
N PHE A 63 -16.65 -7.17 4.40
CA PHE A 63 -16.57 -6.26 5.54
C PHE A 63 -15.22 -6.30 6.25
N THR A 64 -14.69 -7.51 6.49
CA THR A 64 -13.39 -7.69 7.13
C THR A 64 -12.24 -7.23 6.25
N VAL A 65 -12.35 -7.42 4.93
CA VAL A 65 -11.35 -6.98 3.96
C VAL A 65 -11.30 -5.46 3.88
N ILE A 66 -12.46 -4.79 3.84
CA ILE A 66 -12.54 -3.32 3.87
C ILE A 66 -11.86 -2.78 5.12
N LYS A 67 -12.19 -3.30 6.30
CA LYS A 67 -11.56 -2.87 7.55
C LYS A 67 -10.05 -3.14 7.59
N ALA A 68 -9.61 -4.30 7.09
CA ALA A 68 -8.19 -4.60 6.97
C ALA A 68 -7.48 -3.65 5.97
N THR A 69 -8.19 -3.20 4.93
CA THR A 69 -7.67 -2.22 3.96
C THR A 69 -7.48 -0.85 4.61
N PHE A 70 -8.46 -0.37 5.36
CA PHE A 70 -8.32 0.89 6.12
C PHE A 70 -7.22 0.81 7.17
N ASP A 71 -7.08 -0.32 7.87
CA ASP A 71 -5.98 -0.55 8.80
C ASP A 71 -4.61 -0.56 8.09
N ALA A 72 -4.52 -1.16 6.89
CA ALA A 72 -3.31 -1.09 6.08
C ALA A 72 -2.99 0.37 5.70
N LEU A 73 -3.94 1.10 5.13
CA LEU A 73 -3.74 2.49 4.70
C LEU A 73 -3.41 3.43 5.88
N SER A 74 -3.89 3.14 7.07
CA SER A 74 -3.57 3.93 8.28
C SER A 74 -2.13 3.73 8.77
N LYS A 75 -1.49 2.62 8.38
CA LYS A 75 -0.08 2.29 8.68
C LYS A 75 0.87 2.68 7.56
N HIS A 76 0.36 3.29 6.51
CA HIS A 76 1.16 3.76 5.39
C HIS A 76 1.98 4.97 5.84
N GLU A 77 3.29 4.89 5.65
CA GLU A 77 4.24 5.92 6.09
C GLU A 77 4.71 6.75 4.90
N THR A 78 4.94 8.03 5.15
CA THR A 78 5.49 8.93 4.13
C THR A 78 6.99 8.70 3.93
N ALA A 79 7.54 9.17 2.80
CA ALA A 79 8.98 9.11 2.56
C ALA A 79 9.79 9.85 3.64
N GLU A 80 9.23 10.94 4.19
CA GLU A 80 9.84 11.72 5.27
C GLU A 80 9.90 10.93 6.58
N GLU A 81 8.80 10.29 6.95
CA GLU A 81 8.73 9.45 8.16
C GLU A 81 9.66 8.24 8.06
N MET A 82 9.75 7.60 6.89
CA MET A 82 10.70 6.52 6.66
C MET A 82 12.15 7.03 6.75
N ALA A 83 12.47 8.19 6.17
CA ALA A 83 13.80 8.79 6.26
C ALA A 83 14.20 9.08 7.71
N LEU A 84 13.28 9.64 8.50
CA LEU A 84 13.51 9.96 9.91
C LEU A 84 13.81 8.70 10.74
N LYS A 85 13.05 7.61 10.52
CA LYS A 85 13.24 6.34 11.24
C LYS A 85 14.55 5.65 10.89
N THR A 86 14.92 5.70 9.62
CA THR A 86 16.08 4.97 9.12
C THR A 86 17.37 5.80 9.27
N GLY A 87 17.27 7.11 9.50
CA GLY A 87 18.41 8.03 9.63
C GLY A 87 19.10 8.33 8.29
N HIS A 88 18.44 8.01 7.17
CA HIS A 88 18.96 8.20 5.82
C HIS A 88 18.39 9.46 5.18
N SER A 89 19.10 10.00 4.17
CA SER A 89 18.61 11.14 3.41
C SER A 89 17.35 10.80 2.61
N LEU A 90 16.45 11.77 2.45
CA LEU A 90 15.20 11.61 1.70
C LEU A 90 15.43 11.13 0.25
N VAL A 91 16.51 11.61 -0.37
CA VAL A 91 16.91 11.21 -1.74
C VAL A 91 17.25 9.72 -1.79
N GLU A 92 17.91 9.21 -0.76
CA GLU A 92 18.33 7.81 -0.69
C GLU A 92 17.13 6.88 -0.50
N VAL A 93 16.19 7.25 0.38
CA VAL A 93 14.95 6.49 0.59
C VAL A 93 14.11 6.46 -0.69
N SER A 94 13.96 7.59 -1.38
CA SER A 94 13.23 7.65 -2.65
C SER A 94 13.86 6.75 -3.72
N ASN A 95 15.19 6.73 -3.83
CA ASN A 95 15.89 5.85 -4.77
C ASN A 95 15.77 4.36 -4.39
N LEU A 96 15.75 4.03 -3.10
CA LEU A 96 15.58 2.66 -2.63
C LEU A 96 14.17 2.14 -2.92
N VAL A 97 13.14 2.97 -2.72
CA VAL A 97 11.76 2.66 -3.10
C VAL A 97 11.65 2.40 -4.61
N ARG A 98 12.27 3.24 -5.44
CA ARG A 98 12.32 3.03 -6.90
C ARG A 98 12.95 1.70 -7.28
N THR A 99 14.09 1.37 -6.69
CA THR A 99 14.84 0.15 -7.01
C THR A 99 14.06 -1.12 -6.64
N ARG A 100 13.29 -1.10 -5.54
CA ARG A 100 12.49 -2.24 -5.09
C ARG A 100 11.21 -2.47 -5.89
N ASN A 101 10.79 -1.47 -6.68
CA ASN A 101 9.54 -1.48 -7.45
C ASN A 101 9.76 -1.73 -8.96
N ILE A 102 11.01 -1.96 -9.38
CA ILE A 102 11.42 -2.39 -10.73
C ILE A 102 11.54 -3.92 -10.73
#